data_AF-A0A4Y2L568-F1
#
_entry.id   AF-A0A4Y2L568-F1
#
_cell.length_a   1.000
_cell.length_b   1.000
_cell.length_c   1.000
_cell.angle_alpha   90.00
_cell.angle_beta   90.00
_cell.angle_gamma   90.00
#
_symmetry.space_group_name_H-M   'P 1'
#
loop_
_entity.id
_entity.type
_entity.pdbx_description
1 polymer ?
#
loop_
_entity_poly.entity_id
_entity_poly.type
_entity_poly.pdbx_seq_one_letter_code
_entity_poly.pdbx_strand_id
1 'polypeptide(L)'
;MVASCSTSVSASSSSTDSGKNTSVIKSFLIDDSVTKGEILWTIETVMMHTSLRTAGRDMLLFKTIFPDSNIAQKMQLQRDEVGYLLAYGIAPFFEKELSDSFKGFKR
;
A
#
# COMPACT_ATOMS: atom_id res chain seq x y z
N MET A 1 39.02 14.73 6.96
CA MET A 1 39.20 13.53 6.12
C MET A 1 38.21 13.65 4.97
N VAL A 2 38.73 13.58 3.74
CA VAL A 2 38.14 14.15 2.51
C VAL A 2 36.97 13.31 1.96
N ALA A 3 35.94 13.98 1.44
CA ALA A 3 34.83 13.35 0.73
C ALA A 3 35.21 13.18 -0.76
N SER A 4 35.12 11.96 -1.30
CA SER A 4 35.32 11.67 -2.72
C SER A 4 33.96 11.50 -3.39
N CYS A 5 33.62 12.38 -4.33
CA CYS A 5 32.49 12.21 -5.24
C CYS A 5 33.00 11.63 -6.57
N SER A 6 32.42 10.50 -6.99
CA SER A 6 32.66 9.93 -8.31
C SER A 6 31.57 10.42 -9.27
N THR A 7 31.99 11.17 -10.29
CA THR A 7 31.13 11.58 -11.42
C THR A 7 31.16 10.47 -12.46
N SER A 8 30.01 9.87 -12.78
CA SER A 8 29.83 9.07 -13.99
C SER A 8 28.96 9.83 -14.99
N VAL A 9 29.57 10.22 -16.09
CA VAL A 9 28.92 10.70 -17.31
C VAL A 9 28.60 9.49 -18.19
N SER A 10 27.40 9.42 -18.76
CA SER A 10 27.14 8.61 -19.96
C SER A 10 25.93 9.12 -20.75
N ALA A 11 26.30 9.68 -21.91
CA ALA A 11 25.63 9.91 -23.19
C ALA A 11 24.12 9.66 -23.36
N SER A 12 23.47 10.68 -23.93
CA SER A 12 22.16 10.64 -24.57
C SER A 12 22.21 9.91 -25.92
N SER A 13 21.17 9.13 -26.23
CA SER A 13 20.44 9.22 -27.51
C SER A 13 19.32 8.18 -27.58
N SER A 14 18.06 8.63 -27.75
CA SER A 14 17.09 8.07 -28.69
C SER A 14 15.71 8.65 -28.40
N SER A 15 15.34 9.66 -29.19
CA SER A 15 13.98 10.17 -29.31
C SER A 15 13.07 9.16 -30.02
N THR A 16 11.99 8.77 -29.36
CA THR A 16 10.75 8.36 -30.02
C THR A 16 9.58 9.01 -29.27
N ASP A 17 9.03 10.04 -29.89
CA ASP A 17 7.73 10.63 -29.59
C ASP A 17 6.64 9.57 -29.78
N SER A 18 5.79 9.35 -28.76
CA SER A 18 4.39 8.92 -28.88
C SER A 18 3.75 8.68 -27.51
N GLY A 19 2.78 9.52 -27.14
CA GLY A 19 1.75 9.21 -26.13
C GLY A 19 1.85 9.94 -24.80
N LYS A 20 1.50 11.23 -24.77
CA LYS A 20 1.40 12.09 -23.56
C LYS A 20 0.29 11.69 -22.56
N ASN A 21 -0.28 10.48 -22.65
CA ASN A 21 -1.52 10.14 -21.94
C ASN A 21 -1.35 9.01 -20.90
N THR A 22 -0.20 8.31 -20.88
CA THR A 22 0.05 7.20 -19.95
C THR A 22 0.56 7.63 -18.58
N SER A 23 1.12 8.84 -18.43
CA SER A 23 1.65 9.29 -17.14
C SER A 23 0.57 9.54 -16.10
N VAL A 24 -0.61 10.01 -16.54
CA VAL A 24 -1.75 10.31 -15.68
C VAL A 24 -2.37 9.04 -15.12
N ILE A 25 -2.44 7.96 -15.91
CA ILE A 25 -2.98 6.67 -15.44
C ILE A 25 -2.01 5.99 -14.48
N LYS A 26 -0.70 6.12 -14.70
CA LYS A 26 0.32 5.59 -13.76
C LYS A 26 0.26 6.25 -12.39
N SER A 27 -0.12 7.53 -12.27
CA SER A 27 -0.36 8.15 -10.96
C SER A 27 -1.61 7.64 -10.23
N PHE A 28 -2.52 6.95 -10.93
CA PHE A 28 -3.66 6.25 -10.34
C PHE A 28 -3.40 4.76 -10.12
N LEU A 29 -2.29 4.22 -10.62
CA LEU A 29 -1.79 2.90 -10.23
C LEU A 29 -1.24 3.07 -8.82
N ILE A 30 -2.12 2.82 -7.86
CA ILE A 30 -1.82 2.62 -6.44
C ILE A 30 -0.48 1.87 -6.33
N ASP A 31 0.47 2.42 -5.59
CA ASP A 31 1.71 1.71 -5.28
C ASP A 31 1.35 0.41 -4.54
N ASP A 32 1.46 -0.73 -5.23
CA ASP A 32 1.10 -2.06 -4.69
C ASP A 32 1.73 -2.31 -3.32
N SER A 33 2.90 -1.74 -3.04
CA SER A 33 3.61 -1.88 -1.77
C SER A 33 2.94 -1.12 -0.60
N VAL A 34 2.42 0.09 -0.84
CA VAL A 34 1.72 0.89 0.18
C VAL A 34 0.41 0.23 0.52
N THR A 35 -0.40 -0.10 -0.49
CA THR A 35 -1.70 -0.72 -0.28
C THR A 35 -1.58 -2.13 0.31
N LYS A 36 -0.57 -2.91 -0.09
CA LYS A 36 -0.28 -4.17 0.61
C LYS A 36 0.01 -3.95 2.09
N GLY A 37 0.80 -2.92 2.42
CA GLY A 37 1.09 -2.57 3.81
C GLY A 37 -0.17 -2.15 4.58
N GLU A 38 -1.05 -1.36 3.96
CA GLU A 38 -2.31 -0.91 4.56
C GLU A 38 -3.30 -2.07 4.78
N ILE A 39 -3.39 -3.01 3.84
CA ILE A 39 -4.19 -4.23 3.99
C ILE A 39 -3.64 -5.08 5.14
N LEU A 40 -2.33 -5.31 5.18
CA LEU A 40 -1.69 -6.08 6.27
C LEU A 40 -1.93 -5.42 7.62
N TRP A 41 -1.76 -4.10 7.71
CA TRP A 41 -2.03 -3.36 8.94
C TRP A 41 -3.49 -3.43 9.37
N THR A 42 -4.43 -3.39 8.42
CA THR A 42 -5.86 -3.53 8.72
C THR A 42 -6.19 -4.92 9.27
N ILE A 43 -5.59 -5.97 8.72
CA ILE A 43 -5.76 -7.33 9.21
C ILE A 43 -5.16 -7.46 10.62
N GLU A 44 -3.94 -6.96 10.83
CA GLU A 44 -3.28 -6.96 12.14
C GLU A 44 -4.12 -6.21 13.19
N THR A 45 -4.68 -5.06 12.81
CA THR A 45 -5.55 -4.25 13.65
C THR A 45 -6.72 -5.06 14.21
N VAL A 46 -7.35 -5.89 13.36
CA VAL A 46 -8.47 -6.76 13.72
C VAL A 46 -8.02 -7.94 14.55
N MET A 47 -6.92 -8.61 14.16
CA MET A 47 -6.36 -9.74 14.88
C MET A 47 -5.97 -9.37 16.32
N MET A 48 -5.45 -8.17 16.51
CA MET A 48 -5.04 -7.65 17.81
C MET A 48 -6.17 -6.93 18.56
N HIS A 49 -7.40 -6.96 18.04
CA HIS A 49 -8.57 -6.25 18.60
C HIS A 49 -8.30 -4.78 18.94
N THR A 50 -7.43 -4.13 18.15
CA THR A 50 -7.07 -2.74 18.38
C THR A 50 -8.17 -1.81 17.90
N SER A 51 -8.29 -0.65 18.55
CA SER A 51 -9.27 0.37 18.15
C SER A 51 -8.93 0.91 16.77
N LEU A 52 -9.93 1.00 15.88
CA LEU A 52 -9.78 1.66 14.57
C LEU A 52 -9.29 3.10 14.71
N ARG A 53 -9.59 3.76 15.84
CA ARG A 53 -9.10 5.12 16.12
C ARG A 53 -7.59 5.11 16.36
N THR A 54 -7.06 4.09 17.03
CA THR A 54 -5.61 3.92 17.24
C THR A 54 -4.94 3.53 15.93
N ALA A 55 -5.49 2.55 15.21
CA ALA A 55 -4.97 2.09 13.93
C ALA A 55 -4.75 3.22 12.90
N GLY A 56 -5.66 4.20 12.83
CA GLY A 56 -5.49 5.39 12.00
C GLY A 56 -4.46 6.40 12.54
N ARG A 57 -4.27 6.50 13.87
CA ARG A 57 -3.21 7.33 14.46
C ARG A 57 -1.83 6.71 14.26
N ASP A 58 -1.73 5.39 14.22
CA ASP A 58 -0.47 4.67 14.03
C ASP A 58 0.15 4.98 12.67
N MET A 59 -0.63 5.34 11.66
CA MET A 59 -0.09 5.87 10.39
C MET A 59 0.77 7.13 10.58
N LEU A 60 0.36 8.05 11.46
CA LEU A 60 1.15 9.24 11.79
C LEU A 60 2.41 8.87 12.57
N LEU A 61 2.29 7.87 13.44
CA LEU A 61 3.41 7.33 14.21
C LEU A 61 4.44 6.69 13.27
N PHE A 62 4.03 5.89 12.29
CA PHE A 62 4.92 5.26 11.31
C PHE A 62 5.71 6.28 10.50
N LYS A 63 5.10 7.41 10.11
CA LYS A 63 5.81 8.51 9.44
C LYS A 63 6.91 9.12 10.30
N THR A 64 6.72 9.12 11.62
CA THR A 64 7.67 9.69 12.58
C THR A 64 8.79 8.70 12.91
N ILE A 65 8.45 7.42 13.10
CA ILE A 65 9.41 6.35 13.45
C ILE A 65 10.25 5.94 12.24
N PHE A 66 9.67 5.98 11.03
CA PHE A 66 10.31 5.57 9.78
C PHE A 66 10.36 6.74 8.78
N PRO A 67 11.21 7.76 9.01
CA PRO A 67 11.29 8.94 8.15
C PRO A 67 11.86 8.64 6.76
N ASP A 68 12.68 7.60 6.64
CA ASP A 68 13.34 7.15 5.41
C ASP A 68 12.46 6.20 4.56
N SER A 69 11.46 5.57 5.17
CA SER A 69 10.57 4.64 4.49
C SER A 69 9.57 5.37 3.60
N ASN A 70 9.76 5.28 2.27
CA ASN A 70 8.82 5.83 1.30
C ASN A 70 7.40 5.25 1.48
N ILE A 71 7.30 3.99 1.89
CA ILE A 71 6.03 3.31 2.18
C ILE A 71 5.34 3.96 3.37
N ALA A 72 6.04 4.11 4.50
CA ALA A 72 5.47 4.71 5.71
C ALA A 72 5.03 6.16 5.47
N GLN A 73 5.81 6.94 4.70
CA GLN A 73 5.45 8.32 4.33
C GLN A 73 4.16 8.39 3.50
N LYS A 74 3.97 7.44 2.59
CA LYS A 74 2.83 7.39 1.67
C LYS A 74 1.58 6.73 2.24
N MET A 75 1.70 5.91 3.29
CA MET A 75 0.54 5.34 3.98
C MET A 75 -0.41 6.45 4.45
N GLN A 76 -1.69 6.32 4.09
CA GLN A 76 -2.72 7.34 4.35
C GLN A 76 -3.98 6.78 5.00
N LEU A 77 -3.91 5.55 5.53
CA LEU A 77 -5.04 4.84 6.09
C LEU A 77 -5.67 5.53 7.33
N GLN A 78 -6.85 6.12 7.17
CA GLN A 78 -7.62 6.73 8.26
C GLN A 78 -8.62 5.78 8.90
N ARG A 79 -9.11 6.09 10.11
CA ARG A 79 -10.09 5.27 10.85
C ARG A 79 -11.26 4.80 9.98
N ASP A 80 -11.87 5.72 9.25
CA ASP A 80 -13.07 5.41 8.46
C ASP A 80 -12.70 4.53 7.26
N GLU A 81 -11.53 4.78 6.65
CA GLU A 81 -10.98 3.94 5.58
C GLU A 81 -10.65 2.53 6.06
N VAL A 82 -10.07 2.36 7.25
CA VAL A 82 -9.87 1.02 7.86
C VAL A 82 -11.21 0.30 7.99
N GLY A 83 -12.25 0.99 8.48
CA GLY A 83 -13.60 0.43 8.63
C GLY A 83 -14.21 0.02 7.28
N TYR A 84 -14.07 0.86 6.26
CA TYR A 84 -14.53 0.56 4.90
C TYR A 84 -13.74 -0.61 4.28
N LEU A 85 -12.42 -0.61 4.40
CA LEU A 85 -11.55 -1.67 3.90
C LEU A 85 -11.91 -3.01 4.56
N LEU A 86 -12.22 -3.00 5.86
CA LEU A 86 -12.63 -4.19 6.57
C LEU A 86 -14.01 -4.68 6.12
N ALA A 87 -15.02 -3.82 6.11
CA ALA A 87 -16.40 -4.20 5.82
C ALA A 87 -16.66 -4.54 4.35
N TYR A 88 -16.00 -3.82 3.42
CA TYR A 88 -16.29 -3.92 1.98
C TYR A 88 -15.12 -4.48 1.16
N GLY A 89 -13.92 -4.58 1.72
CA GLY A 89 -12.77 -5.23 1.08
C GLY A 89 -12.54 -6.63 1.63
N ILE A 90 -12.12 -6.69 2.90
CA ILE A 90 -11.62 -7.92 3.54
C ILE A 90 -12.75 -8.91 3.85
N ALA A 91 -13.85 -8.45 4.47
CA ALA A 91 -14.98 -9.32 4.82
C ALA A 91 -15.58 -10.06 3.61
N PRO A 92 -15.96 -9.39 2.50
CA PRO A 92 -16.53 -10.08 1.34
C PRO A 92 -15.50 -10.98 0.62
N PHE A 93 -14.21 -10.66 0.71
CA PHE A 93 -13.15 -11.54 0.19
C PHE A 93 -13.17 -12.90 0.91
N PHE A 94 -13.14 -12.90 2.24
CA PHE A 94 -13.18 -14.15 3.02
C PHE A 94 -14.52 -14.88 2.91
N GLU A 95 -15.64 -14.14 2.84
CA GLU A 95 -16.96 -14.75 2.62
C GLU A 95 -17.01 -15.54 1.31
N LYS A 96 -16.45 -14.96 0.23
CA LYS A 96 -16.33 -15.61 -1.06
C LYS A 96 -15.41 -16.83 -1.00
N GLU A 97 -14.23 -16.69 -0.42
CA GLU A 97 -13.24 -17.76 -0.30
C GLU A 97 -13.79 -18.97 0.49
N LEU A 98 -14.49 -18.71 1.60
CA LEU A 98 -15.18 -19.73 2.38
C LEU A 98 -16.28 -20.40 1.54
N SER A 99 -17.13 -19.61 0.88
CA SER A 99 -18.22 -20.12 0.05
C SER A 99 -17.73 -21.01 -1.09
N ASP A 100 -16.62 -20.64 -1.74
CA ASP A 100 -16.02 -21.43 -2.82
C ASP A 100 -15.36 -22.71 -2.29
N SER A 101 -14.74 -22.64 -1.10
CA SER A 101 -14.22 -23.83 -0.39
C SER A 101 -15.33 -24.84 -0.07
N PHE A 102 -16.52 -24.38 0.35
CA PHE A 102 -17.66 -25.25 0.60
C PHE A 102 -18.25 -25.89 -0.65
N LYS A 103 -18.25 -25.20 -1.81
CA LYS A 103 -18.72 -25.79 -3.08
C LYS A 103 -17.82 -26.93 -3.56
N GLY A 104 -16.51 -26.87 -3.27
CA GLY A 104 -15.56 -27.95 -3.54
C GLY A 104 -15.70 -29.13 -2.56
N PHE A 105 -16.27 -28.90 -1.37
CA PHE A 105 -16.56 -29.92 -0.36
C PHE A 105 -17.86 -30.67 -0.67
N LYS A 106 -17.96 -31.25 -1.87
CA LYS A 106 -19.05 -32.17 -2.21
C LYS A 106 -18.58 -33.59 -1.88
N ARG A 107 -18.96 -34.09 -0.70
CA ARG A 107 -18.86 -35.52 -0.34
C ARG A 107 -19.95 -36.33 -1.03
#